data_AF-A0A1I3NWE9-F1
#
_entry.id   AF-A0A1I3NWE9-F1
#
_cell.length_a   1.000
_cell.length_b   1.000
_cell.length_c   1.000
_cell.angle_alpha   90.00
_cell.angle_beta   90.00
_cell.angle_gamma   90.00
#
_symmetry.space_group_name_H-M   'P 1'
#
loop_
_entity.id
_entity.type
_entity.pdbx_description
1 polymer ?
#
loop_
_entity_poly.entity_id
_entity_poly.type
_entity_poly.pdbx_seq_one_letter_code
_entity_poly.pdbx_strand_id
1 'polypeptide(L)'
;MTTVRRGMRPWWLPVCGLALLASCAGVIGWMRHPPLTSSSPLVSADADADMPVPKQHNSISFKTTSMSGVEAPLRRGVETHVPAELGDVLAFYRTELRKRSWQETPDGAAVGAGHAQLAFVSPKGPATLKLGRAKDETTIELVQRNAEAAAKANVLPIAGHARLMFGYLVPDVAALAINGQTIEIAGGVNHPQTLDLPPGTYSYQLLLSGRTVASSTITVAAGEAWSLRLGDDDKKPDQIY
;
A
#
# COMPACT_ATOMS: atom_id res chain seq x y z
N MET A 1 26.40 -49.49 30.48
CA MET A 1 25.91 -50.65 31.26
C MET A 1 25.74 -50.21 32.71
N THR A 2 24.51 -50.00 33.18
CA THR A 2 23.99 -50.49 34.47
C THR A 2 22.53 -50.09 34.60
N THR A 3 21.67 -51.10 34.70
CA THR A 3 20.23 -51.06 34.94
C THR A 3 19.93 -51.32 36.42
N VAL A 4 19.01 -50.58 37.05
CA VAL A 4 18.13 -51.06 38.16
C VAL A 4 16.88 -50.13 38.17
N ARG A 5 15.69 -50.52 37.71
CA ARG A 5 14.60 -51.34 38.29
C ARG A 5 13.84 -50.77 39.53
N ARG A 6 12.59 -50.35 39.26
CA ARG A 6 11.30 -50.81 39.81
C ARG A 6 10.89 -50.45 41.26
N GLY A 7 9.72 -49.81 41.37
CA GLY A 7 8.85 -49.83 42.55
C GLY A 7 7.39 -49.50 42.20
N MET A 8 6.55 -50.53 42.08
CA MET A 8 5.08 -50.49 41.98
C MET A 8 4.48 -50.54 43.39
N ARG A 9 3.33 -49.88 43.65
CA ARG A 9 2.05 -50.56 43.93
C ARG A 9 0.85 -49.60 44.20
N PRO A 10 -0.40 -50.12 44.04
CA PRO A 10 -1.66 -49.36 43.99
C PRO A 10 -2.58 -49.60 45.21
N TRP A 11 -3.69 -48.85 45.29
CA TRP A 11 -4.85 -49.06 46.18
C TRP A 11 -6.10 -48.51 45.44
N TRP A 12 -6.96 -49.36 44.87
CA TRP A 12 -8.18 -49.98 45.42
C TRP A 12 -9.39 -49.04 45.55
N LEU A 13 -10.37 -49.30 44.67
CA LEU A 13 -11.76 -48.81 44.66
C LEU A 13 -12.60 -49.49 45.76
N PRO A 14 -13.75 -48.90 46.14
CA PRO A 14 -15.05 -49.51 45.80
C PRO A 14 -16.09 -48.43 45.35
N VAL A 15 -16.85 -48.61 44.26
CA VAL A 15 -18.15 -49.32 44.03
C VAL A 15 -19.38 -48.74 44.77
N CYS A 16 -20.50 -48.65 44.01
CA CYS A 16 -21.91 -48.33 44.34
C CYS A 16 -22.29 -46.83 44.40
N GLY A 17 -23.38 -46.35 43.80
CA GLY A 17 -24.50 -46.99 43.09
C GLY A 17 -25.43 -45.93 42.46
N LEU A 18 -26.35 -46.38 41.60
CA LEU A 18 -27.39 -45.60 40.92
C LEU A 18 -28.34 -44.88 41.89
N ALA A 19 -28.77 -43.66 41.53
CA ALA A 19 -30.14 -43.19 41.73
C ALA A 19 -30.51 -42.07 40.75
N LEU A 20 -31.58 -42.27 39.99
CA LEU A 20 -32.29 -41.28 39.19
C LEU A 20 -33.01 -40.26 40.10
N LEU A 21 -32.89 -38.97 39.80
CA LEU A 21 -33.96 -38.00 40.07
C LEU A 21 -34.05 -37.01 38.90
N ALA A 22 -35.26 -36.94 38.34
CA ALA A 22 -35.73 -35.89 37.47
C ALA A 22 -35.83 -34.57 38.23
N SER A 23 -35.56 -33.44 37.56
CA SER A 23 -36.26 -32.18 37.83
C SER A 23 -36.08 -31.16 36.71
N CYS A 24 -37.20 -30.58 36.32
CA CYS A 24 -37.36 -29.57 35.28
C CYS A 24 -36.91 -28.18 35.72
N ALA A 25 -36.60 -27.35 34.73
CA ALA A 25 -36.73 -25.89 34.67
C ALA A 25 -35.90 -25.04 35.64
N GLY A 26 -34.98 -24.28 35.05
CA GLY A 26 -34.25 -23.20 35.71
C GLY A 26 -33.49 -22.38 34.68
N VAL A 27 -34.23 -21.60 33.89
CA VAL A 27 -33.70 -20.62 32.95
C VAL A 27 -32.95 -19.55 33.75
N ILE A 28 -31.63 -19.66 33.83
CA ILE A 28 -30.78 -18.51 34.15
C ILE A 28 -29.94 -18.30 32.91
N GLY A 29 -30.50 -17.47 32.02
CA GLY A 29 -29.86 -17.02 30.80
C GLY A 29 -28.54 -16.37 31.17
N TRP A 30 -27.45 -17.09 30.92
CA TRP A 30 -26.14 -16.48 30.76
C TRP A 30 -26.33 -15.51 29.62
N MET A 31 -26.16 -14.22 29.92
CA MET A 31 -26.16 -13.16 28.94
C MET A 31 -24.93 -13.39 28.05
N ARG A 32 -25.10 -14.30 27.10
CA ARG A 32 -24.24 -14.43 25.93
C ARG A 32 -24.56 -13.18 25.15
N HIS A 33 -23.82 -12.11 25.45
CA HIS A 33 -23.78 -10.91 24.63
C HIS A 33 -23.68 -11.40 23.18
N PRO A 34 -24.62 -11.04 22.30
CA PRO A 34 -24.41 -11.28 20.89
C PRO A 34 -23.07 -10.63 20.54
N PRO A 35 -22.16 -11.30 19.82
CA PRO A 35 -21.04 -10.58 19.25
C PRO A 35 -21.64 -9.43 18.44
N LEU A 36 -21.18 -8.21 18.70
CA LEU A 36 -21.39 -7.07 17.83
C LEU A 36 -20.64 -7.32 16.51
N THR A 37 -21.05 -8.34 15.76
CA THR A 37 -20.76 -8.44 14.33
C THR A 37 -21.84 -7.66 13.62
N SER A 38 -21.74 -6.34 13.71
CA SER A 38 -22.42 -5.42 12.80
C SER A 38 -21.37 -4.83 11.86
N SER A 39 -20.65 -5.69 11.15
CA SER A 39 -20.02 -5.32 9.89
C SER A 39 -21.13 -5.31 8.84
N SER A 40 -21.79 -4.18 8.66
CA SER A 40 -22.58 -3.99 7.45
C SER A 40 -21.64 -4.24 6.27
N PRO A 41 -21.96 -5.19 5.36
CA PRO A 41 -21.10 -5.41 4.22
C PRO A 41 -20.96 -4.08 3.46
N LEU A 42 -19.74 -3.77 3.02
CA LEU A 42 -19.50 -2.63 2.14
C LEU A 42 -20.17 -2.98 0.80
N VAL A 43 -21.47 -2.72 0.67
CA VAL A 43 -22.29 -3.26 -0.43
C VAL A 43 -22.26 -2.36 -1.66
N SER A 44 -21.86 -1.10 -1.52
CA SER A 44 -21.95 -0.15 -2.62
C SER A 44 -20.74 0.74 -2.70
N ALA A 45 -20.17 0.81 -3.90
CA ALA A 45 -19.30 1.89 -4.28
C ALA A 45 -20.12 3.20 -4.36
N ASP A 46 -19.46 4.31 -4.07
CA ASP A 46 -19.95 5.62 -4.45
C ASP A 46 -20.03 5.70 -5.99
N ALA A 47 -21.20 6.05 -6.51
CA ALA A 47 -21.47 6.05 -7.95
C ALA A 47 -20.86 7.26 -8.64
N ASP A 48 -20.64 8.35 -7.90
CA ASP A 48 -20.13 9.61 -8.44
C ASP A 48 -18.59 9.66 -8.42
N ALA A 49 -17.94 8.62 -7.87
CA ALA A 49 -16.50 8.52 -7.76
C ALA A 49 -15.86 7.81 -8.97
N ASP A 50 -14.91 8.51 -9.59
CA ASP A 50 -14.06 8.01 -10.68
C ASP A 50 -13.31 6.71 -10.32
N MET A 51 -12.98 6.54 -9.05
CA MET A 51 -12.36 5.34 -8.46
C MET A 51 -13.35 4.68 -7.49
N PRO A 52 -13.37 3.34 -7.35
CA PRO A 52 -14.31 2.70 -6.43
C PRO A 52 -13.95 3.04 -4.99
N VAL A 53 -14.92 3.63 -4.28
CA VAL A 53 -14.79 3.98 -2.86
C VAL A 53 -15.99 3.45 -2.11
N PRO A 54 -15.82 2.78 -0.97
CA PRO A 54 -16.95 2.38 -0.14
C PRO A 54 -17.77 3.59 0.31
N LYS A 55 -19.11 3.50 0.23
CA LYS A 55 -20.00 4.57 0.71
C LYS A 55 -19.80 4.92 2.19
N GLN A 56 -19.48 3.92 3.00
CA GLN A 56 -19.13 4.13 4.39
C GLN A 56 -17.63 4.41 4.47
N HIS A 57 -17.26 5.67 4.70
CA HIS A 57 -15.88 6.09 4.92
C HIS A 57 -15.84 7.27 5.90
N ASN A 58 -14.74 7.39 6.63
CA ASN A 58 -14.52 8.48 7.59
C ASN A 58 -13.75 9.65 6.96
N SER A 59 -12.91 9.36 5.97
CA SER A 59 -12.23 10.36 5.16
C SER A 59 -11.98 9.81 3.76
N ILE A 60 -11.88 10.72 2.79
CA ILE A 60 -11.57 10.41 1.41
C ILE A 60 -10.69 11.52 0.84
N SER A 61 -9.63 11.12 0.15
CA SER A 61 -8.78 12.04 -0.60
C SER A 61 -8.44 11.45 -1.95
N PHE A 62 -8.57 12.26 -2.99
CA PHE A 62 -8.17 11.91 -4.34
C PHE A 62 -6.84 12.57 -4.68
N LYS A 63 -5.91 11.80 -5.23
CA LYS A 63 -4.61 12.28 -5.70
C LYS A 63 -4.54 12.12 -7.20
N THR A 64 -4.24 13.19 -7.92
CA THR A 64 -4.05 13.15 -9.36
C THR A 64 -2.72 13.80 -9.70
N THR A 65 -1.90 13.09 -10.47
CA THR A 65 -0.67 13.66 -11.04
C THR A 65 -0.89 13.90 -12.52
N SER A 66 -0.78 15.16 -12.93
CA SER A 66 -0.82 15.59 -14.33
C SER A 66 0.51 16.25 -14.69
N MET A 67 0.82 16.30 -15.99
CA MET A 67 2.02 16.95 -16.49
C MET A 67 1.67 17.87 -17.66
N SER A 68 2.30 19.04 -17.69
CA SER A 68 2.12 20.01 -18.77
C SER A 68 2.40 19.38 -20.14
N GLY A 69 1.53 19.65 -21.10
CA GLY A 69 1.64 19.07 -22.45
C GLY A 69 1.02 17.67 -22.60
N VAL A 70 0.48 17.08 -21.53
CA VAL A 70 -0.27 15.82 -21.59
C VAL A 70 -1.66 16.00 -20.99
N GLU A 71 -2.70 15.73 -21.79
CA GLU A 71 -4.10 15.95 -21.41
C GLU A 71 -4.58 15.00 -20.30
N ALA A 72 -4.26 13.71 -20.42
CA ALA A 72 -4.67 12.71 -19.45
C ALA A 72 -3.69 12.68 -18.25
N PRO A 73 -4.18 12.44 -17.02
CA PRO A 73 -3.31 12.32 -15.85
C PRO A 73 -2.42 11.08 -15.96
N LEU A 74 -1.19 11.21 -15.46
CA LEU A 74 -0.20 10.15 -15.36
C LEU A 74 -0.57 9.11 -14.30
N ARG A 75 -1.15 9.58 -13.20
CA ARG A 75 -1.50 8.79 -12.03
C ARG A 75 -2.77 9.33 -11.40
N ARG A 76 -3.63 8.42 -10.96
CA ARG A 76 -4.77 8.71 -10.09
C ARG A 76 -4.72 7.81 -8.87
N GLY A 77 -5.09 8.33 -7.73
CA GLY A 77 -5.10 7.61 -6.47
C GLY A 77 -6.29 8.02 -5.63
N VAL A 78 -6.74 7.10 -4.79
CA VAL A 78 -7.64 7.38 -3.69
C VAL A 78 -7.03 6.84 -2.41
N GLU A 79 -7.08 7.66 -1.37
CA GLU A 79 -6.72 7.28 -0.01
C GLU A 79 -7.92 7.54 0.90
N THR A 80 -8.35 6.51 1.63
CA THR A 80 -9.56 6.55 2.44
C THR A 80 -9.45 5.65 3.66
N HIS A 81 -10.26 5.97 4.67
CA HIS A 81 -10.36 5.24 5.92
C HIS A 81 -11.79 4.73 6.08
N VAL A 82 -11.94 3.44 6.34
CA VAL A 82 -13.24 2.80 6.43
C VAL A 82 -13.35 2.02 7.74
N PRO A 83 -14.41 2.23 8.56
CA PRO A 83 -14.65 1.48 9.79
C PRO A 83 -15.21 0.08 9.45
N ALA A 84 -14.40 -0.76 8.83
CA ALA A 84 -14.72 -2.13 8.46
C ALA A 84 -13.48 -3.03 8.56
N GLU A 85 -13.72 -4.33 8.65
CA GLU A 85 -12.65 -5.34 8.68
C GLU A 85 -11.94 -5.45 7.34
N LEU A 86 -10.64 -5.75 7.39
CA LEU A 86 -9.77 -5.79 6.21
C LEU A 86 -10.27 -6.79 5.16
N GLY A 87 -10.78 -7.95 5.59
CA GLY A 87 -11.32 -8.98 4.71
C GLY A 87 -12.52 -8.49 3.90
N ASP A 88 -13.41 -7.72 4.55
CA ASP A 88 -14.61 -7.17 3.91
C ASP A 88 -14.23 -6.10 2.88
N VAL A 89 -13.28 -5.22 3.23
CA VAL A 89 -12.73 -4.21 2.32
C VAL A 89 -12.02 -4.86 1.12
N LEU A 90 -11.24 -5.91 1.35
CA LEU A 90 -10.56 -6.64 0.28
C LEU A 90 -11.56 -7.31 -0.67
N ALA A 91 -12.60 -7.93 -0.15
CA ALA A 91 -13.67 -8.55 -0.94
C ALA A 91 -14.44 -7.51 -1.78
N PHE A 92 -14.72 -6.34 -1.18
CA PHE A 92 -15.30 -5.20 -1.89
C PHE A 92 -14.44 -4.78 -3.09
N TYR A 93 -13.15 -4.50 -2.88
CA TYR A 93 -12.28 -4.02 -3.96
C TYR A 93 -12.10 -5.06 -5.07
N ARG A 94 -11.92 -6.34 -4.73
CA ARG A 94 -11.86 -7.40 -5.76
C ARG A 94 -13.12 -7.45 -6.62
N THR A 95 -14.29 -7.23 -6.01
CA THR A 95 -15.57 -7.22 -6.72
C THR A 95 -15.70 -6.00 -7.62
N GLU A 96 -15.48 -4.80 -7.08
CA GLU A 96 -15.64 -3.53 -7.81
C GLU A 96 -14.61 -3.36 -8.92
N LEU A 97 -13.36 -3.76 -8.70
CA LEU A 97 -12.31 -3.67 -9.71
C LEU A 97 -12.55 -4.67 -10.85
N ARG A 98 -13.04 -5.87 -10.55
CA ARG A 98 -13.44 -6.85 -11.59
C ARG A 98 -14.56 -6.33 -12.48
N LYS A 99 -15.57 -5.65 -11.91
CA LYS A 99 -16.66 -5.01 -12.69
C LYS A 99 -16.13 -3.95 -13.67
N ARG A 100 -14.98 -3.35 -13.36
CA ARG A 100 -14.29 -2.34 -14.18
C ARG A 100 -13.27 -2.95 -15.15
N SER A 101 -13.28 -4.28 -15.31
CA SER A 101 -12.35 -5.04 -16.16
C SER A 101 -10.89 -5.00 -15.70
N TRP A 102 -10.65 -4.84 -14.39
CA TRP A 102 -9.31 -4.94 -13.83
C TRP A 102 -9.01 -6.40 -13.48
N GLN A 103 -7.81 -6.83 -13.78
CA GLN A 103 -7.35 -8.21 -13.58
C GLN A 103 -6.27 -8.22 -12.50
N GLU A 104 -6.51 -8.93 -11.41
CA GLU A 104 -5.51 -9.13 -10.34
C GLU A 104 -4.35 -9.97 -10.88
N THR A 105 -3.11 -9.54 -10.60
CA THR A 105 -1.91 -10.30 -10.96
C THR A 105 -1.31 -10.96 -9.72
N PRO A 106 -0.75 -12.17 -9.83
CA PRO A 106 -0.10 -12.83 -8.70
C PRO A 106 1.19 -12.10 -8.29
N ASP A 107 1.85 -11.43 -9.23
CA ASP A 107 3.08 -10.68 -8.97
C ASP A 107 2.82 -9.50 -8.03
N GLY A 108 3.56 -9.45 -6.92
CA GLY A 108 3.43 -8.38 -5.92
C GLY A 108 2.21 -8.49 -5.00
N ALA A 109 1.46 -9.60 -5.06
CA ALA A 109 0.39 -9.87 -4.11
C ALA A 109 0.95 -10.35 -2.76
N ALA A 110 0.58 -9.66 -1.68
CA ALA A 110 0.89 -10.05 -0.30
C ALA A 110 -0.34 -9.82 0.57
N VAL A 111 -0.89 -10.89 1.17
CA VAL A 111 -2.09 -10.81 2.02
C VAL A 111 -1.77 -11.43 3.37
N GLY A 112 -1.94 -10.65 4.43
CA GLY A 112 -1.74 -11.05 5.81
C GLY A 112 -2.90 -10.61 6.70
N ALA A 113 -2.84 -10.98 7.99
CA ALA A 113 -3.93 -10.71 8.94
C ALA A 113 -4.25 -9.22 9.13
N GLY A 114 -3.28 -8.33 8.95
CA GLY A 114 -3.43 -6.88 9.16
C GLY A 114 -3.06 -6.02 7.95
N HIS A 115 -2.76 -6.62 6.80
CA HIS A 115 -2.41 -5.88 5.59
C HIS A 115 -2.77 -6.69 4.33
N ALA A 116 -3.01 -6.00 3.23
CA ALA A 116 -3.05 -6.62 1.92
C ALA A 116 -2.44 -5.68 0.88
N GLN A 117 -1.64 -6.19 -0.03
CA GLN A 117 -1.17 -5.52 -1.22
C GLN A 117 -1.52 -6.38 -2.41
N LEU A 118 -2.22 -5.82 -3.39
CA LEU A 118 -2.57 -6.48 -4.64
C LEU A 118 -2.14 -5.60 -5.82
N ALA A 119 -1.67 -6.24 -6.87
CA ALA A 119 -1.42 -5.59 -8.16
C ALA A 119 -2.51 -5.96 -9.16
N PHE A 120 -2.82 -5.02 -10.05
CA PHE A 120 -3.83 -5.18 -11.08
C PHE A 120 -3.34 -4.65 -12.42
N VAL A 121 -3.78 -5.30 -13.50
CA VAL A 121 -3.80 -4.72 -14.85
C VAL A 121 -5.16 -4.07 -15.04
N SER A 122 -5.17 -2.75 -15.24
CA SER A 122 -6.37 -1.97 -15.56
C SER A 122 -6.37 -1.55 -17.03
N PRO A 123 -7.52 -1.08 -17.59
CA PRO A 123 -7.57 -0.58 -18.96
C PRO A 123 -6.57 0.54 -19.29
N LYS A 124 -6.13 1.33 -18.30
CA LYS A 124 -5.17 2.43 -18.50
C LYS A 124 -3.72 2.06 -18.20
N GLY A 125 -3.46 0.90 -17.59
CA GLY A 125 -2.14 0.51 -17.14
C GLY A 125 -2.12 -0.18 -15.78
N PRO A 126 -0.94 -0.35 -15.17
CA PRO A 126 -0.79 -1.02 -13.90
C PRO A 126 -1.47 -0.25 -12.77
N ALA A 127 -1.95 -0.98 -11.77
CA ALA A 127 -2.56 -0.43 -10.59
C ALA A 127 -2.20 -1.24 -9.34
N THR A 128 -2.29 -0.61 -8.17
CA THR A 128 -1.97 -1.23 -6.89
C THR A 128 -3.04 -0.85 -5.87
N LEU A 129 -3.48 -1.85 -5.11
CA LEU A 129 -4.29 -1.69 -3.92
C LEU A 129 -3.44 -2.04 -2.71
N LYS A 130 -3.35 -1.15 -1.73
CA LYS A 130 -2.80 -1.42 -0.40
C LYS A 130 -3.87 -1.20 0.64
N LEU A 131 -4.01 -2.16 1.53
CA LEU A 131 -4.90 -2.14 2.68
C LEU A 131 -4.07 -2.31 3.95
N GLY A 132 -4.38 -1.54 4.97
CA GLY A 132 -3.75 -1.67 6.29
C GLY A 132 -4.78 -1.63 7.40
N ARG A 133 -4.62 -2.48 8.42
CA ARG A 133 -5.43 -2.39 9.64
C ARG A 133 -4.86 -1.29 10.54
N ALA A 134 -5.68 -0.31 10.89
CA ALA A 134 -5.34 0.74 11.85
C ALA A 134 -6.45 0.84 12.91
N LYS A 135 -6.19 0.32 14.12
CA LYS A 135 -7.17 0.23 15.21
C LYS A 135 -8.45 -0.50 14.76
N ASP A 136 -9.58 0.19 14.74
CA ASP A 136 -10.91 -0.25 14.34
C ASP A 136 -11.25 0.10 12.88
N GLU A 137 -10.36 0.77 12.15
CA GLU A 137 -10.48 1.09 10.72
C GLU A 137 -9.50 0.34 9.78
N THR A 138 -9.90 0.19 8.52
CA THR A 138 -9.01 -0.23 7.45
C THR A 138 -8.63 1.00 6.60
N THR A 139 -7.33 1.24 6.48
CA THR A 139 -6.78 2.22 5.55
C THR A 139 -6.72 1.62 4.17
N ILE A 140 -7.01 2.43 3.16
CA ILE A 140 -7.03 2.03 1.76
C ILE A 140 -6.19 3.03 0.97
N GLU A 141 -5.29 2.52 0.15
CA GLU A 141 -4.61 3.25 -0.91
C GLU A 141 -4.82 2.48 -2.22
N LEU A 142 -5.59 3.04 -3.15
CA LEU A 142 -5.76 2.48 -4.49
C LEU A 142 -5.18 3.46 -5.51
N VAL A 143 -4.21 3.00 -6.30
CA VAL A 143 -3.48 3.80 -7.29
C VAL A 143 -3.61 3.17 -8.66
N GLN A 144 -3.98 3.95 -9.67
CA GLN A 144 -3.94 3.60 -11.08
C GLN A 144 -2.91 4.45 -11.80
N ARG A 145 -2.00 3.80 -12.53
CA ARG A 145 -1.04 4.45 -13.42
C ARG A 145 -1.55 4.42 -14.85
N ASN A 146 -1.32 5.50 -15.59
CA ASN A 146 -1.68 5.64 -16.98
C ASN A 146 -0.44 5.51 -17.86
N ALA A 147 -0.19 4.30 -18.37
CA ALA A 147 1.02 4.01 -19.12
C ALA A 147 1.10 4.81 -20.43
N GLU A 148 -0.03 5.03 -21.11
CA GLU A 148 -0.07 5.80 -22.36
C GLU A 148 0.27 7.28 -22.11
N ALA A 149 -0.32 7.89 -21.08
CA ALA A 149 -0.01 9.27 -20.72
C ALA A 149 1.45 9.42 -20.27
N ALA A 150 1.97 8.46 -19.51
CA ALA A 150 3.37 8.43 -19.11
C ALA A 150 4.33 8.27 -20.29
N ALA A 151 3.97 7.49 -21.31
CA ALA A 151 4.74 7.38 -22.54
C ALA A 151 4.77 8.71 -23.31
N LYS A 152 3.61 9.36 -23.48
CA LYS A 152 3.51 10.68 -24.13
C LYS A 152 4.30 11.76 -23.38
N ALA A 153 4.34 11.65 -22.06
CA ALA A 153 5.12 12.50 -21.17
C ALA A 153 6.63 12.16 -21.16
N ASN A 154 7.07 11.06 -21.80
CA ASN A 154 8.44 10.56 -21.73
C ASN A 154 8.94 10.29 -20.29
N VAL A 155 8.04 9.88 -19.39
CA VAL A 155 8.37 9.61 -17.97
C VAL A 155 8.36 8.11 -17.62
N LEU A 156 8.03 7.23 -18.58
CA LEU A 156 8.09 5.79 -18.33
C LEU A 156 9.53 5.34 -18.06
N PRO A 157 9.77 4.60 -16.96
CA PRO A 157 11.08 4.01 -16.71
C PRO A 157 11.38 2.88 -17.70
N ILE A 158 12.66 2.57 -17.86
CA ILE A 158 13.06 1.34 -18.53
C ILE A 158 12.62 0.10 -17.73
N ALA A 159 12.47 -1.03 -18.41
CA ALA A 159 12.02 -2.26 -17.78
C ALA A 159 12.88 -2.65 -16.57
N GLY A 160 12.23 -3.03 -15.47
CA GLY A 160 12.88 -3.43 -14.23
C GLY A 160 13.49 -2.29 -13.40
N HIS A 161 13.41 -1.03 -13.84
CA HIS A 161 13.96 0.12 -13.14
C HIS A 161 12.86 1.10 -12.70
N ALA A 162 13.23 2.00 -11.81
CA ALA A 162 12.52 3.24 -11.55
C ALA A 162 13.17 4.39 -12.32
N ARG A 163 12.44 5.48 -12.56
CA ARG A 163 12.97 6.72 -13.15
C ARG A 163 12.93 7.86 -12.15
N LEU A 164 14.08 8.48 -11.89
CA LEU A 164 14.16 9.76 -11.22
C LEU A 164 14.16 10.89 -12.25
N MET A 165 13.40 11.94 -11.98
CA MET A 165 13.38 13.19 -12.73
C MET A 165 13.84 14.35 -11.84
N PHE A 166 14.76 15.17 -12.34
CA PHE A 166 15.34 16.31 -11.62
C PHE A 166 15.78 17.37 -12.64
N GLY A 167 15.90 18.65 -12.28
CA GLY A 167 16.40 19.68 -13.21
C GLY A 167 15.60 20.99 -13.28
N TYR A 168 14.42 21.08 -12.66
CA TYR A 168 13.81 22.37 -12.27
C TYR A 168 14.34 22.84 -10.92
N LEU A 169 15.60 22.56 -10.69
CA LEU A 169 16.27 22.93 -9.47
C LEU A 169 16.62 24.41 -9.63
N VAL A 170 16.47 25.19 -8.56
CA VAL A 170 16.84 26.62 -8.47
C VAL A 170 18.06 26.91 -9.36
N PRO A 171 18.13 28.04 -10.11
CA PRO A 171 19.07 28.32 -11.21
C PRO A 171 20.56 27.96 -11.04
N ASP A 172 20.99 27.50 -9.87
CA ASP A 172 22.37 27.24 -9.51
C ASP A 172 22.66 25.79 -9.06
N VAL A 173 21.70 24.86 -8.96
CA VAL A 173 22.06 23.50 -8.50
C VAL A 173 22.86 22.77 -9.55
N ALA A 174 24.12 22.50 -9.22
CA ALA A 174 25.14 22.06 -10.16
C ALA A 174 25.31 20.54 -10.19
N ALA A 175 24.91 19.78 -9.15
CA ALA A 175 24.96 18.33 -9.22
C ALA A 175 23.98 17.59 -8.28
N LEU A 176 23.61 16.37 -8.68
CA LEU A 176 22.93 15.36 -7.86
C LEU A 176 23.93 14.25 -7.53
N ALA A 177 24.21 14.02 -6.25
CA ALA A 177 24.95 12.84 -5.80
C ALA A 177 23.98 11.76 -5.31
N ILE A 178 23.97 10.59 -5.94
CA ILE A 178 23.10 9.47 -5.62
C ILE A 178 23.75 8.16 -6.08
N ASN A 179 23.53 7.07 -5.34
CA ASN A 179 24.04 5.74 -5.71
C ASN A 179 25.58 5.72 -5.94
N GLY A 180 26.33 6.49 -5.15
CA GLY A 180 27.79 6.61 -5.28
C GLY A 180 28.27 7.35 -6.54
N GLN A 181 27.37 7.96 -7.30
CA GLN A 181 27.66 8.75 -8.49
C GLN A 181 27.28 10.22 -8.27
N THR A 182 28.01 11.12 -8.94
CA THR A 182 27.68 12.55 -8.98
C THR A 182 27.33 12.92 -10.42
N ILE A 183 26.13 13.43 -10.62
CA ILE A 183 25.57 13.81 -11.92
C ILE A 183 25.52 15.33 -11.97
N GLU A 184 26.37 15.92 -12.81
CA GLU A 184 26.35 17.36 -13.05
C GLU A 184 25.07 17.77 -13.78
N ILE A 185 24.45 18.84 -13.32
CA ILE A 185 23.23 19.42 -13.88
C ILE A 185 23.65 20.72 -14.56
N ALA A 186 23.68 20.70 -15.90
CA ALA A 186 24.08 21.86 -16.67
C ALA A 186 23.10 23.03 -16.44
N GLY A 187 23.61 24.16 -15.97
CA GLY A 187 22.84 25.39 -15.82
C GLY A 187 22.27 25.89 -17.15
N GLY A 188 21.10 26.52 -17.12
CA GLY A 188 20.42 27.06 -18.30
C GLY A 188 19.63 26.04 -19.14
N VAL A 189 19.62 24.77 -18.72
CA VAL A 189 18.83 23.72 -19.36
C VAL A 189 17.38 23.75 -18.84
N ASN A 190 16.47 24.31 -19.62
CA ASN A 190 15.02 24.38 -19.30
C ASN A 190 14.28 23.04 -19.51
N HIS A 191 14.92 21.90 -19.26
CA HIS A 191 14.26 20.60 -19.33
C HIS A 191 14.72 19.65 -18.20
N PRO A 192 13.83 18.83 -17.65
CA PRO A 192 14.19 17.86 -16.62
C PRO A 192 15.16 16.81 -17.17
N GLN A 193 16.22 16.56 -16.41
CA GLN A 193 17.11 15.40 -16.53
C GLN A 193 16.45 14.15 -15.95
N THR A 194 16.93 12.99 -16.38
CA THR A 194 16.42 11.69 -15.92
C THR A 194 17.54 10.73 -15.54
N LEU A 195 17.28 9.87 -14.56
CA LEU A 195 18.17 8.78 -14.16
C LEU A 195 17.31 7.54 -13.88
N ASP A 196 17.58 6.45 -14.60
CA ASP A 196 16.95 5.17 -14.30
C ASP A 196 17.78 4.42 -13.23
N LEU A 197 17.12 3.93 -12.18
CA LEU A 197 17.73 3.24 -11.04
C LEU A 197 17.08 1.87 -10.82
N PRO A 198 17.86 0.83 -10.43
CA PRO A 198 17.27 -0.40 -9.93
C PRO A 198 16.37 -0.15 -8.71
N PRO A 199 15.40 -1.03 -8.41
CA PRO A 199 14.59 -0.92 -7.20
C PRO A 199 15.46 -0.94 -5.95
N GLY A 200 15.16 -0.06 -5.00
CA GLY A 200 15.94 0.04 -3.77
C GLY A 200 15.77 1.36 -3.03
N THR A 201 16.47 1.48 -1.90
CA THR A 201 16.55 2.70 -1.10
C THR A 201 17.88 3.39 -1.34
N TYR A 202 17.84 4.67 -1.71
CA TYR A 202 19.00 5.47 -2.04
C TYR A 202 19.05 6.73 -1.18
N SER A 203 20.20 6.98 -0.56
CA SER A 203 20.52 8.31 -0.07
C SER A 203 20.93 9.19 -1.24
N TYR A 204 20.49 10.45 -1.23
CA TYR A 204 20.88 11.43 -2.23
C TYR A 204 21.22 12.77 -1.59
N GLN A 205 22.08 13.52 -2.29
CA GLN A 205 22.48 14.87 -1.94
C GLN A 205 22.38 15.77 -3.16
N LEU A 206 21.96 17.00 -2.93
CA LEU A 206 21.89 18.03 -3.94
C LEU A 206 22.99 19.04 -3.64
N LEU A 207 23.84 19.28 -4.64
CA LEU A 207 25.09 20.02 -4.50
C LEU A 207 25.04 21.32 -5.31
N LEU A 208 25.43 22.41 -4.67
CA LEU A 208 25.63 23.74 -5.26
C LEU A 208 27.10 24.10 -5.12
N SER A 209 27.82 24.23 -6.24
CA SER A 209 29.26 24.52 -6.25
C SER A 209 30.06 23.60 -5.30
N GLY A 210 29.70 22.31 -5.28
CA GLY A 210 30.31 21.28 -4.42
C GLY A 210 29.84 21.26 -2.95
N ARG A 211 28.93 22.13 -2.54
CA ARG A 211 28.35 22.16 -1.17
C ARG A 211 26.96 21.54 -1.14
N THR A 212 26.69 20.69 -0.16
CA THR A 212 25.37 20.10 0.05
C THR A 212 24.36 21.17 0.47
N VAL A 213 23.28 21.30 -0.28
CA VAL A 213 22.16 22.22 0.01
C VAL A 213 20.90 21.48 0.44
N ALA A 214 20.78 20.19 0.10
CA ALA A 214 19.73 19.31 0.60
C ALA A 214 20.21 17.86 0.57
N SER A 215 19.71 17.04 1.48
CA SER A 215 19.98 15.59 1.49
C SER A 215 18.80 14.83 2.05
N SER A 216 18.49 13.68 1.48
CA SER A 216 17.41 12.82 1.97
C SER A 216 17.59 11.38 1.48
N THR A 217 16.56 10.56 1.69
CA THR A 217 16.48 9.20 1.16
C THR A 217 15.24 9.05 0.29
N ILE A 218 15.34 8.25 -0.77
CA ILE A 218 14.20 7.84 -1.58
C ILE A 218 14.21 6.32 -1.72
N THR A 219 13.03 5.71 -1.59
CA THR A 219 12.83 4.30 -1.93
C THR A 219 12.01 4.22 -3.20
N VAL A 220 12.52 3.51 -4.19
CA VAL A 220 11.91 3.39 -5.52
C VAL A 220 11.69 1.93 -5.86
N ALA A 221 10.57 1.62 -6.53
CA ALA A 221 10.28 0.30 -7.07
C ALA A 221 10.32 0.28 -8.60
N ALA A 222 10.41 -0.92 -9.18
CA ALA A 222 10.39 -1.08 -10.64
C ALA A 222 9.06 -0.55 -11.21
N GLY A 223 9.15 0.12 -12.36
CA GLY A 223 7.96 0.67 -13.03
C GLY A 223 7.43 1.95 -12.38
N GLU A 224 8.20 2.59 -11.51
CA GLU A 224 7.85 3.88 -10.91
C GLU A 224 8.62 5.04 -11.55
N ALA A 225 8.03 6.23 -11.55
CA ALA A 225 8.76 7.46 -11.79
C ALA A 225 8.52 8.47 -10.67
N TRP A 226 9.58 9.19 -10.31
CA TRP A 226 9.62 10.10 -9.18
C TRP A 226 10.25 11.43 -9.58
N SER A 227 9.72 12.55 -9.08
CA SER A 227 10.33 13.86 -9.26
C SER A 227 11.01 14.32 -7.97
N LEU A 228 12.28 14.74 -8.10
CA LEU A 228 13.00 15.46 -7.07
C LEU A 228 12.81 16.96 -7.33
N ARG A 229 12.14 17.63 -6.40
CA ARG A 229 11.97 19.08 -6.42
C ARG A 229 12.89 19.70 -5.38
N LEU A 230 13.58 20.77 -5.78
CA LEU A 230 14.29 21.62 -4.83
C LEU A 230 13.44 22.81 -4.44
N GLY A 231 13.21 22.92 -3.15
CA GLY A 231 12.53 23.98 -2.43
C GLY A 231 12.68 23.65 -0.94
N ASP A 232 12.38 24.62 -0.07
CA ASP A 232 12.59 24.60 1.39
C ASP A 232 12.52 23.19 2.01
N ASP A 233 13.42 22.94 2.98
CA ASP A 233 13.91 21.67 3.55
C ASP A 233 12.90 20.51 3.81
N ASP A 234 11.61 20.71 3.60
CA ASP A 234 10.53 19.74 3.86
C ASP A 234 9.92 19.09 2.61
N LYS A 235 10.29 19.47 1.38
CA LYS A 235 9.69 18.86 0.18
C LYS A 235 10.28 17.47 -0.12
N LYS A 236 9.51 16.44 0.23
CA LYS A 236 9.80 15.04 -0.07
C LYS A 236 9.74 14.75 -1.59
N PRO A 237 10.44 13.71 -2.07
CA PRO A 237 10.26 13.21 -3.43
C PRO A 237 8.79 12.90 -3.73
N ASP A 238 8.32 13.33 -4.89
CA ASP A 238 6.94 13.11 -5.34
C ASP A 238 6.89 11.94 -6.33
N GLN A 239 6.07 10.92 -6.06
CA GLN A 239 5.82 9.87 -7.03
C GLN A 239 4.88 10.38 -8.12
N ILE A 240 5.38 10.44 -9.35
CA ILE A 240 4.64 10.96 -10.50
C ILE A 240 4.00 9.86 -11.34
N TYR A 241 4.61 8.67 -11.35
CA TYR A 241 4.11 7.45 -11.97
C TYR A 241 4.21 6.31 -10.96
#